data_AF-A0A914ELI7-F1
#
_entry.id   AF-A0A914ELI7-F1
#
_cell.length_a   1.000
_cell.length_b   1.000
_cell.length_c   1.000
_cell.angle_alpha   90.00
_cell.angle_beta   90.00
_cell.angle_gamma   90.00
#
_symmetry.space_group_name_H-M   'P 1'
#
loop_
_entity.id
_entity.type
_entity.pdbx_description
1 polymer ?
#
loop_
_entity_poly.entity_id
_entity_poly.type
_entity_poly.pdbx_seq_one_letter_code
_entity_poly.pdbx_strand_id
1 'polypeptide(L)'
;MLGTNHDEVAYREVRAQSINITTYTKSFAEHELISRYAPFFQNQARPTLDALEGVYLDHGSNTSDDEHLNILKFVVGAETTWFFTGPAGEEVSYYLQNNNPNVYLYEFNYASYLNNLSHTYPGYNPVVHGSEGQYVVMDYFLWSKSQAEGKINATDIAIANFFGETWTNFAKFG
;
A
#
# COMPACT_ATOMS: atom_id res chain seq x y z
N MET A 1 10.49 -15.17 2.73
CA MET A 1 9.36 -14.35 3.21
C MET A 1 9.37 -13.05 2.43
N LEU A 2 8.24 -12.72 1.81
CA LEU A 2 8.00 -11.49 1.05
C LEU A 2 6.80 -10.79 1.67
N GLY A 3 6.73 -9.47 1.52
CA GLY A 3 5.53 -8.75 1.86
C GLY A 3 5.43 -7.39 1.22
N THR A 4 4.21 -6.87 1.27
CA THR A 4 3.84 -5.56 0.74
C THR A 4 2.92 -4.85 1.72
N ASN A 5 2.90 -3.54 1.68
CA ASN A 5 1.90 -2.71 2.36
C ASN A 5 0.60 -2.64 1.53
N HIS A 6 -0.53 -2.37 2.17
CA HIS A 6 -1.82 -2.31 1.47
C HIS A 6 -1.90 -1.16 0.44
N ASP A 7 -1.34 0.00 0.78
CA ASP A 7 -1.41 1.22 -0.03
C ASP A 7 0.00 1.72 -0.36
N GLU A 8 0.88 0.82 -0.83
CA GLU A 8 2.31 1.07 -1.05
C GLU A 8 2.57 2.45 -1.65
N VAL A 9 1.90 2.82 -2.73
CA VAL A 9 2.19 4.09 -3.43
C VAL A 9 1.60 5.34 -2.79
N ALA A 10 0.71 5.22 -1.81
CA ALA A 10 0.08 6.37 -1.16
C ALA A 10 1.09 7.24 -0.38
N TYR A 11 2.32 6.77 -0.17
CA TYR A 11 3.43 7.60 0.37
C TYR A 11 3.70 8.86 -0.46
N ARG A 12 3.43 8.85 -1.76
CA ARG A 12 3.59 10.02 -2.65
C ARG A 12 2.63 11.13 -2.22
N GLU A 13 1.42 10.74 -1.91
CA GLU A 13 0.33 11.62 -1.49
C GLU A 13 0.56 12.15 -0.08
N VAL A 14 1.05 11.27 0.82
CA VAL A 14 1.43 11.69 2.17
C VAL A 14 2.63 12.64 2.17
N ARG A 15 3.66 12.40 1.34
CA ARG A 15 4.86 13.25 1.31
C ARG A 15 4.63 14.60 0.61
N ALA A 16 3.67 14.69 -0.30
CA ALA A 16 3.36 15.93 -0.99
C ALA A 16 2.69 16.98 -0.07
N GLN A 17 2.16 16.58 1.09
CA GLN A 17 1.53 17.43 2.13
C GLN A 17 0.52 18.49 1.65
N SER A 18 0.02 18.42 0.42
CA SER A 18 -0.71 19.55 -0.20
C SER A 18 -1.67 19.17 -1.34
N ILE A 19 -1.98 17.88 -1.53
CA ILE A 19 -2.84 17.49 -2.64
C ILE A 19 -4.31 17.63 -2.24
N ASN A 20 -5.00 18.52 -2.97
CA ASN A 20 -6.43 18.73 -2.87
C ASN A 20 -7.14 17.50 -3.44
N ILE A 21 -7.96 16.81 -2.63
CA ILE A 21 -8.70 15.60 -3.05
C ILE A 21 -9.54 15.83 -4.31
N THR A 22 -10.00 17.06 -4.55
CA THR A 22 -10.76 17.42 -5.76
C THR A 22 -9.94 17.30 -7.05
N THR A 23 -8.62 17.10 -6.97
CA THR A 23 -7.74 16.82 -8.11
C THR A 23 -7.99 15.42 -8.68
N TYR A 24 -8.42 14.47 -7.83
CA TYR A 24 -8.70 13.09 -8.23
C TYR A 24 -10.03 13.01 -8.97
N THR A 25 -9.97 13.36 -10.25
CA THR A 25 -11.07 13.21 -11.21
C THR A 25 -10.80 12.02 -12.11
N LYS A 26 -11.82 11.54 -12.82
CA LYS A 26 -11.63 10.48 -13.82
C LYS A 26 -10.55 10.86 -14.83
N SER A 27 -10.56 12.09 -15.34
CA SER A 27 -9.53 12.58 -16.26
C SER A 27 -8.12 12.58 -15.65
N PHE A 28 -8.00 12.85 -14.35
CA PHE A 28 -6.71 12.75 -13.65
C PHE A 28 -6.25 11.30 -13.58
N ALA A 29 -7.11 10.37 -13.17
CA ALA A 29 -6.77 8.95 -13.11
C ALA A 29 -6.40 8.39 -14.49
N GLU A 30 -7.15 8.75 -15.54
CA GLU A 30 -6.81 8.39 -16.92
C GLU A 30 -5.44 8.94 -17.31
N HIS A 31 -5.15 10.20 -16.99
CA HIS A 31 -3.83 10.78 -17.24
C HIS A 31 -2.73 10.05 -16.48
N GLU A 32 -2.85 9.85 -15.16
CA GLU A 32 -1.83 9.20 -14.34
C GLU A 32 -1.58 7.75 -14.77
N LEU A 33 -2.64 6.97 -15.01
CA LEU A 33 -2.55 5.56 -15.35
C LEU A 33 -2.26 5.30 -16.83
N ILE A 34 -2.50 6.26 -17.74
CA ILE A 34 -2.14 6.08 -19.15
C ILE A 34 -0.82 6.78 -19.46
N SER A 35 -0.62 8.05 -19.10
CA SER A 35 0.57 8.80 -19.53
C SER A 35 1.87 8.17 -19.02
N ARG A 36 1.85 7.69 -17.78
CA ARG A 36 3.00 7.07 -17.12
C ARG A 36 3.32 5.67 -17.66
N TYR A 37 2.32 5.01 -18.22
CA TYR A 37 2.41 3.60 -18.64
C TYR A 37 2.16 3.40 -20.14
N ALA A 38 1.95 4.49 -20.88
CA ALA A 38 1.74 4.52 -22.33
C ALA A 38 2.80 3.72 -23.11
N PRO A 39 4.09 3.72 -22.71
CA PRO A 39 5.09 2.88 -23.38
C PRO A 39 4.80 1.37 -23.30
N PHE A 40 4.14 0.90 -22.23
CA PHE A 40 3.84 -0.51 -22.02
C PHE A 40 2.51 -0.91 -22.67
N PHE A 41 1.53 -0.01 -22.66
CA PHE A 41 0.19 -0.38 -23.08
C PHE A 41 -0.03 -0.30 -24.59
N GLN A 42 0.73 0.50 -25.35
CA GLN A 42 0.55 0.63 -26.80
C GLN A 42 -0.95 0.82 -27.17
N ASN A 43 -1.53 -0.07 -27.99
CA ASN A 43 -2.95 -0.05 -28.37
C ASN A 43 -3.90 -0.66 -27.31
N GLN A 44 -3.37 -1.19 -26.20
CA GLN A 44 -4.13 -1.76 -25.09
C GLN A 44 -4.43 -0.75 -23.98
N ALA A 45 -4.00 0.52 -24.10
CA ALA A 45 -4.17 1.51 -23.03
C ALA A 45 -5.62 1.65 -22.57
N ARG A 46 -6.58 1.70 -23.51
CA ARG A 46 -8.01 1.81 -23.18
C ARG A 46 -8.59 0.52 -22.60
N PRO A 47 -8.42 -0.66 -23.24
CA PRO A 47 -8.83 -1.93 -22.64
C PRO A 47 -8.25 -2.19 -21.25
N THR A 48 -6.98 -1.86 -21.02
CA THR A 48 -6.34 -2.00 -19.71
C THR A 48 -6.97 -1.08 -18.69
N LEU A 49 -7.22 0.19 -19.04
CA LEU A 49 -7.90 1.11 -18.15
C LEU A 49 -9.31 0.62 -17.80
N ASP A 50 -10.10 0.18 -18.77
CA ASP A 50 -11.46 -0.32 -18.52
C ASP A 50 -11.43 -1.56 -17.59
N ALA A 51 -10.41 -2.42 -17.72
CA ALA A 51 -10.20 -3.55 -16.80
C ALA A 51 -9.79 -3.10 -15.40
N LEU A 52 -8.90 -2.12 -15.27
CA LEU A 52 -8.49 -1.55 -13.98
C LEU A 52 -9.67 -0.87 -13.29
N GLU A 53 -10.48 -0.09 -14.03
CA GLU A 53 -11.71 0.52 -13.53
C GLU A 53 -12.65 -0.55 -12.95
N GLY A 54 -12.89 -1.64 -13.68
CA GLY A 54 -13.78 -2.72 -13.22
C GLY A 54 -13.29 -3.51 -12.00
N VAL A 55 -11.99 -3.44 -11.67
CA VAL A 55 -11.41 -4.11 -10.50
C VAL A 55 -11.36 -3.19 -9.28
N TYR A 56 -11.00 -1.92 -9.48
CA TYR A 56 -10.59 -1.03 -8.39
C TYR A 56 -11.56 0.12 -8.12
N LEU A 57 -12.41 0.52 -9.06
CA LEU A 57 -13.41 1.55 -8.77
C LEU A 57 -14.61 0.92 -8.06
N ASP A 58 -14.98 1.51 -6.92
CA ASP A 58 -16.26 1.22 -6.30
C ASP A 58 -17.39 1.88 -7.09
N HIS A 59 -18.24 1.10 -7.75
CA HIS A 59 -19.38 1.63 -8.51
C HIS A 59 -20.58 2.04 -7.62
N GLY A 60 -20.45 1.98 -6.30
CA GLY A 60 -21.50 2.31 -5.32
C GLY A 60 -21.42 3.70 -4.69
N SER A 61 -20.52 4.59 -5.13
CA SER A 61 -20.35 5.93 -4.53
C SER A 61 -21.58 6.82 -4.72
N ASN A 62 -22.10 7.44 -3.64
CA ASN A 62 -23.35 8.22 -3.66
C ASN A 62 -23.14 9.75 -3.47
N THR A 63 -21.90 10.23 -3.33
CA THR A 63 -21.57 11.67 -3.25
C THR A 63 -20.32 12.02 -4.06
N SER A 64 -20.11 13.31 -4.38
CA SER A 64 -18.93 13.77 -5.16
C SER A 64 -17.61 13.67 -4.38
N ASP A 65 -17.65 13.84 -3.05
CA ASP A 65 -16.45 13.65 -2.22
C ASP A 65 -16.11 12.16 -2.10
N ASP A 66 -17.13 11.29 -2.03
CA ASP A 66 -16.93 9.84 -2.15
C ASP A 66 -16.35 9.47 -3.51
N GLU A 67 -16.73 10.17 -4.58
CA GLU A 67 -16.20 9.95 -5.93
C GLU A 67 -14.71 10.31 -6.02
N HIS A 68 -14.29 11.48 -5.54
CA HIS A 68 -12.88 11.86 -5.53
C HIS A 68 -12.02 10.92 -4.68
N LEU A 69 -12.53 10.54 -3.51
CA LEU A 69 -11.83 9.59 -2.65
C LEU A 69 -11.76 8.19 -3.26
N ASN A 70 -12.82 7.75 -3.92
CA ASN A 70 -12.85 6.49 -4.66
C ASN A 70 -11.84 6.50 -5.80
N ILE A 71 -11.72 7.61 -6.54
CA ILE A 71 -10.72 7.77 -7.60
C ILE A 71 -9.29 7.75 -7.03
N LEU A 72 -9.05 8.40 -5.89
CA LEU A 72 -7.76 8.29 -5.19
C LEU A 72 -7.44 6.82 -4.87
N LYS A 73 -8.36 6.09 -4.23
CA LYS A 73 -8.19 4.67 -3.88
C LYS A 73 -7.96 3.81 -5.12
N PHE A 74 -8.66 4.11 -6.22
CA PHE A 74 -8.45 3.46 -7.51
C PHE A 74 -7.02 3.63 -8.02
N VAL A 75 -6.53 4.87 -8.11
CA VAL A 75 -5.17 5.14 -8.58
C VAL A 75 -4.14 4.46 -7.67
N VAL A 76 -4.31 4.59 -6.35
CA VAL A 76 -3.42 3.94 -5.36
C VAL A 76 -3.43 2.42 -5.51
N GLY A 77 -4.60 1.78 -5.60
CA GLY A 77 -4.70 0.33 -5.72
C GLY A 77 -4.10 -0.20 -7.02
N ALA A 78 -4.36 0.47 -8.14
CA ALA A 78 -3.80 0.09 -9.44
C ALA A 78 -2.28 0.22 -9.46
N GLU A 79 -1.73 1.33 -8.98
CA GLU A 79 -0.28 1.55 -8.94
C GLU A 79 0.42 0.66 -7.89
N THR A 80 -0.18 0.44 -6.71
CA THR A 80 0.34 -0.50 -5.70
C THR A 80 0.46 -1.89 -6.30
N THR A 81 -0.54 -2.31 -7.09
CA THR A 81 -0.49 -3.61 -7.74
C THR A 81 0.57 -3.69 -8.81
N TRP A 82 0.69 -2.65 -9.64
CA TRP A 82 1.72 -2.62 -10.67
C TRP A 82 3.14 -2.67 -10.12
N PHE A 83 3.44 -1.91 -9.05
CA PHE A 83 4.80 -1.76 -8.56
C PHE A 83 5.21 -2.74 -7.45
N PHE A 84 4.26 -3.25 -6.68
CA PHE A 84 4.57 -4.01 -5.45
C PHE A 84 3.88 -5.36 -5.41
N THR A 85 2.54 -5.42 -5.33
CA THR A 85 1.85 -6.70 -5.10
C THR A 85 1.90 -7.62 -6.32
N GLY A 86 1.86 -7.08 -7.53
CA GLY A 86 2.03 -7.82 -8.78
C GLY A 86 3.40 -8.51 -8.86
N PRO A 87 4.51 -7.76 -8.81
CA PRO A 87 5.86 -8.36 -8.78
C PRO A 87 6.08 -9.34 -7.62
N ALA A 88 5.55 -9.06 -6.42
CA ALA A 88 5.61 -10.00 -5.30
C ALA A 88 4.85 -11.30 -5.61
N GLY A 89 3.69 -11.22 -6.26
CA GLY A 89 2.91 -12.37 -6.71
C GLY A 89 3.59 -13.17 -7.83
N GLU A 90 4.28 -12.50 -8.75
CA GLU A 90 5.10 -13.15 -9.77
C GLU A 90 6.26 -13.94 -9.15
N GLU A 91 6.95 -13.36 -8.17
CA GLU A 91 8.04 -14.03 -7.44
C GLU A 91 7.52 -15.28 -6.68
N VAL A 92 6.37 -15.17 -6.01
CA VAL A 92 5.72 -16.32 -5.37
C VAL A 92 5.39 -17.41 -6.40
N SER A 93 4.83 -17.01 -7.54
CA SER A 93 4.49 -17.93 -8.62
C SER A 93 5.73 -18.65 -9.16
N TYR A 94 6.85 -17.93 -9.30
CA TYR A 94 8.13 -18.50 -9.73
C TYR A 94 8.64 -19.57 -8.75
N TYR A 95 8.57 -19.34 -7.44
CA TYR A 95 8.93 -20.34 -6.43
C TYR A 95 8.07 -21.60 -6.55
N LEU A 96 6.75 -21.43 -6.64
CA LEU A 96 5.79 -22.54 -6.71
C LEU A 96 5.97 -23.37 -8.00
N GLN A 97 6.19 -22.72 -9.15
CA GLN A 97 6.43 -23.41 -10.42
C GLN A 97 7.72 -24.25 -10.42
N ASN A 98 8.70 -23.89 -9.60
CA ASN A 98 9.93 -24.64 -9.41
C ASN A 98 9.84 -25.72 -8.32
N ASN A 99 8.62 -26.09 -7.90
CA ASN A 99 8.36 -27.03 -6.80
C ASN A 99 9.03 -26.64 -5.49
N ASN A 100 9.22 -25.33 -5.25
CA ASN A 100 9.73 -24.81 -4.00
C ASN A 100 8.59 -24.18 -3.19
N PRO A 101 7.97 -24.93 -2.26
CA PRO A 101 6.88 -24.41 -1.43
C PRO A 101 7.39 -23.50 -0.30
N ASN A 102 8.71 -23.33 -0.13
CA ASN A 102 9.29 -22.51 0.93
C ASN A 102 9.25 -21.02 0.55
N VAL A 103 8.04 -20.52 0.33
CA VAL A 103 7.73 -19.14 0.03
C VAL A 103 6.55 -18.71 0.88
N TYR A 104 6.69 -17.55 1.51
CA TYR A 104 5.70 -16.98 2.41
C TYR A 104 5.45 -15.55 1.97
N LEU A 105 4.19 -15.18 1.79
CA LEU A 105 3.75 -13.85 1.41
C LEU A 105 2.86 -13.30 2.52
N TYR A 106 3.07 -12.04 2.90
CA TYR A 106 2.15 -11.31 3.78
C TYR A 106 1.76 -9.96 3.17
N GLU A 107 0.60 -9.47 3.57
CA GLU A 107 0.18 -8.10 3.33
C GLU A 107 0.10 -7.37 4.67
N PHE A 108 0.78 -6.23 4.78
CA PHE A 108 0.69 -5.36 5.95
C PHE A 108 -0.44 -4.34 5.74
N ASN A 109 -1.48 -4.44 6.57
CA ASN A 109 -2.68 -3.62 6.46
C ASN A 109 -3.05 -2.93 7.79
N TYR A 110 -2.05 -2.52 8.57
CA TYR A 110 -2.28 -1.76 9.79
C TYR A 110 -1.77 -0.33 9.65
N ALA A 111 -2.71 0.61 9.65
CA ALA A 111 -2.41 2.03 9.54
C ALA A 111 -2.05 2.61 10.91
N SER A 112 -0.75 2.85 11.13
CA SER A 112 -0.23 3.45 12.36
C SER A 112 0.42 4.81 12.14
N TYR A 113 0.42 5.59 13.22
CA TYR A 113 0.91 6.96 13.28
C TYR A 113 2.34 7.08 13.83
N LEU A 114 3.02 5.95 14.07
CA LEU A 114 4.36 5.95 14.69
C LEU A 114 5.40 6.77 13.91
N ASN A 115 5.30 6.86 12.58
CA ASN A 115 6.28 7.57 11.73
C ASN A 115 5.82 8.92 11.17
N ASN A 116 4.66 9.45 11.59
CA ASN A 116 4.05 10.66 11.01
C ASN A 116 3.89 10.62 9.46
N LEU A 117 4.07 9.45 8.81
CA LEU A 117 3.80 9.25 7.38
C LEU A 117 2.32 8.90 7.14
N SER A 118 1.47 9.25 8.08
CA SER A 118 0.02 9.16 7.99
C SER A 118 -0.53 10.55 7.69
N HIS A 119 -0.73 10.88 6.41
CA HIS A 119 -1.76 11.86 6.08
C HIS A 119 -3.06 11.10 6.03
N THR A 120 -3.99 11.54 6.86
CA THR A 120 -5.34 11.02 6.88
C THR A 120 -6.18 11.86 5.93
N TYR A 121 -6.75 11.23 4.92
CA TYR A 121 -7.90 11.80 4.25
C TYR A 121 -9.13 11.46 5.11
N PRO A 122 -10.10 12.37 5.29
CA PRO A 122 -11.37 11.99 5.89
C PRO A 122 -11.94 10.76 5.16
N GLY A 123 -12.14 9.65 5.89
CA GLY A 123 -12.62 8.39 5.31
C GLY A 123 -11.56 7.47 4.68
N TYR A 124 -10.26 7.81 4.76
CA TYR A 124 -9.18 6.95 4.26
C TYR A 124 -7.84 7.18 4.99
N ASN A 125 -7.34 6.09 5.58
CA ASN A 125 -6.08 6.06 6.32
C ASN A 125 -5.15 5.03 5.66
N PRO A 126 -4.33 5.45 4.68
CA PRO A 126 -3.55 4.51 3.88
C PRO A 126 -2.40 3.87 4.65
N VAL A 127 -2.08 2.61 4.32
CA VAL A 127 -0.90 1.88 4.81
C VAL A 127 0.21 1.99 3.77
N VAL A 128 1.03 3.02 3.92
CA VAL A 128 2.00 3.44 2.88
C VAL A 128 3.29 2.62 2.88
N HIS A 129 4.08 2.76 1.82
CA HIS A 129 5.39 2.13 1.70
C HIS A 129 6.31 2.37 2.90
N GLY A 130 6.80 1.28 3.48
CA GLY A 130 7.70 1.27 4.64
C GLY A 130 7.00 1.38 6.00
N SER A 131 5.66 1.31 6.05
CA SER A 131 4.91 1.40 7.31
C SER A 131 5.12 0.18 8.21
N GLU A 132 5.36 -0.99 7.65
CA GLU A 132 5.70 -2.21 8.36
C GLU A 132 7.12 -2.15 8.96
N GLY A 133 8.04 -1.44 8.30
CA GLY A 133 9.46 -1.41 8.64
C GLY A 133 9.75 -0.98 10.08
N GLN A 134 8.94 -0.09 10.65
CA GLN A 134 9.07 0.35 12.04
C GLN A 134 8.78 -0.77 13.06
N TYR A 135 7.96 -1.76 12.70
CA TYR A 135 7.64 -2.92 13.54
C TYR A 135 8.64 -4.06 13.35
N VAL A 136 9.24 -4.16 12.17
CA VAL A 136 10.27 -5.16 11.87
C VAL A 136 11.62 -4.76 12.45
N VAL A 137 12.05 -3.51 12.21
CA VAL A 137 13.38 -3.01 12.62
C VAL A 137 13.37 -2.50 14.05
N MET A 138 12.21 -2.07 14.56
CA MET A 138 12.07 -1.51 15.91
C MET A 138 13.06 -0.37 16.18
N ASP A 139 13.11 0.62 15.27
CA ASP A 139 14.04 1.76 15.39
C ASP A 139 13.91 2.45 16.75
N TYR A 140 15.00 2.44 17.52
CA TYR A 140 14.99 2.89 18.91
C TYR A 140 14.56 4.35 19.05
N PHE A 141 15.03 5.23 18.17
CA PHE A 141 14.73 6.67 18.26
C PHE A 141 13.26 6.94 17.96
N LEU A 142 12.71 6.30 16.92
CA LEU A 142 11.31 6.42 16.55
C LEU A 142 10.40 5.91 17.67
N TRP A 143 10.65 4.70 18.17
CA TRP A 143 9.85 4.09 19.23
C TRP A 143 9.90 4.88 20.53
N SER A 144 11.09 5.32 20.95
CA SER A 144 11.25 6.13 22.17
C SER A 144 10.52 7.46 22.06
N LYS A 145 10.62 8.13 20.89
CA LYS A 145 9.90 9.38 20.63
C LYS A 145 8.38 9.16 20.66
N SER A 146 7.89 8.16 19.94
CA SER A 146 6.46 7.85 19.87
C SER A 146 5.89 7.43 21.22
N GLN A 147 6.68 6.77 22.07
CA GLN A 147 6.32 6.49 23.45
C GLN A 147 6.17 7.77 24.27
N ALA A 148 7.16 8.67 24.20
CA ALA A 148 7.14 9.95 24.90
C ALA A 148 5.98 10.85 24.44
N GLU A 149 5.59 10.77 23.17
CA GLU A 149 4.45 11.48 22.59
C GLU A 149 3.09 10.79 22.85
N GLY A 150 3.07 9.62 23.50
CA GLY A 150 1.84 8.88 23.77
C GLY A 150 1.16 8.30 22.52
N LYS A 151 1.91 8.08 21.44
CA LYS A 151 1.40 7.57 20.15
C LYS A 151 1.33 6.06 20.07
N ILE A 152 2.05 5.34 20.92
CA ILE A 152 2.04 3.86 20.95
C ILE A 152 0.78 3.38 21.67
N ASN A 153 0.03 2.50 21.01
CA ASN A 153 -1.11 1.79 21.58
C ASN A 153 -0.84 0.28 21.73
N ALA A 154 -1.80 -0.46 22.29
CA ALA A 154 -1.67 -1.89 22.52
C ALA A 154 -1.54 -2.70 21.21
N THR A 155 -2.19 -2.26 20.13
CA THR A 155 -2.11 -2.88 18.81
C THR A 155 -0.73 -2.70 18.19
N ASP A 156 -0.10 -1.55 18.35
CA ASP A 156 1.29 -1.32 17.90
C ASP A 156 2.25 -2.33 18.55
N ILE A 157 2.09 -2.55 19.86
CA ILE A 157 2.91 -3.51 20.62
C ILE A 157 2.64 -4.94 20.14
N ALA A 158 1.37 -5.30 19.92
CA ALA A 158 0.99 -6.63 19.45
C ALA A 158 1.60 -6.93 18.07
N ILE A 159 1.58 -5.96 17.16
CA ILE A 159 2.14 -6.10 15.80
C ILE A 159 3.66 -6.16 15.84
N ALA A 160 4.32 -5.34 16.66
CA ALA A 160 5.76 -5.43 16.88
C ALA A 160 6.18 -6.81 17.40
N ASN A 161 5.46 -7.34 18.39
CA ASN A 161 5.71 -8.68 18.92
C ASN A 161 5.49 -9.75 17.85
N PHE A 162 4.40 -9.66 17.08
CA PHE A 162 4.11 -10.58 15.98
C PHE A 162 5.22 -10.59 14.92
N PHE A 163 5.68 -9.41 14.48
CA PHE A 163 6.77 -9.33 13.51
C PHE A 163 8.10 -9.83 14.11
N GLY A 164 8.41 -9.46 15.35
CA GLY A 164 9.59 -9.92 16.05
C GLY A 164 9.64 -11.45 16.14
N GLU A 165 8.54 -12.08 16.52
CA GLU A 165 8.43 -13.54 16.56
C GLU A 165 8.50 -14.16 15.16
N THR A 166 7.68 -13.67 14.23
CA THR A 166 7.55 -14.25 12.88
C THR A 166 8.85 -14.17 12.09
N TRP A 167 9.48 -13.00 12.02
CA TRP A 167 10.74 -12.83 11.29
C TRP A 167 11.91 -13.56 11.93
N THR A 168 11.97 -13.60 13.27
CA THR A 168 13.05 -14.35 13.95
C THR A 168 12.84 -15.85 13.88
N ASN A 169 11.60 -16.34 13.88
CA ASN A 169 11.29 -17.75 13.65
C ASN A 169 11.62 -18.14 12.21
N PHE A 170 11.25 -17.33 11.21
CA PHE A 170 11.65 -17.56 9.82
C PHE A 170 13.19 -17.61 9.67
N ALA A 171 13.92 -16.73 10.35
CA ALA A 171 15.39 -16.77 10.34
C ALA A 171 15.98 -18.02 11.00
N LYS A 172 15.32 -18.57 12.03
CA LYS A 172 15.78 -19.76 12.76
C LYS A 172 15.40 -21.08 12.09
N PHE A 173 14.22 -21.12 11.47
CA PHE A 173 13.55 -22.37 11.10
C PHE A 173 13.20 -22.49 9.62
N GLY A 174 13.32 -21.40 8.83
CA GLY A 174 12.80 -21.35 7.46
C GLY A 174 11.29 -21.22 7.42
#